data_AF-A0A1C3UMP4-F1
#
_entry.id   AF-A0A1C3UMP4-F1
#
_cell.length_a   1.000
_cell.length_b   1.000
_cell.length_c   1.000
_cell.angle_alpha   90.00
_cell.angle_beta   90.00
_cell.angle_gamma   90.00
#
_symmetry.space_group_name_H-M   'P 1'
#
loop_
_entity.id
_entity.type
_entity.pdbx_description
1 polymer ?
#
loop_
_entity_poly.entity_id
_entity_poly.type
_entity_poly.pdbx_seq_one_letter_code
_entity_poly.pdbx_strand_id
1 'polypeptide(L)'
;MHTALTAAGEAMPKTLTEALALDAHLAATHDVDDEAAVERYLENWEAIHSGRFPIRSPQEATALLRKMEAELEHSRGDFIDGILEQLNGFIAALAGTKASEIAV
;
A
#
# COMPACT_ATOMS: atom_id res chain seq x y z
N MET A 1 -11.39 8.14 -24.27
CA MET A 1 -12.18 7.43 -23.22
C MET A 1 -11.58 7.83 -21.89
N HIS A 2 -12.22 8.77 -21.17
CA HIS A 2 -11.62 9.51 -20.05
C HIS A 2 -12.71 9.77 -18.99
N THR A 3 -13.37 8.70 -18.52
CA THR A 3 -14.57 8.81 -17.66
C THR A 3 -14.53 7.91 -16.42
N ALA A 4 -13.50 7.08 -16.24
CA ALA A 4 -13.36 6.28 -15.01
C ALA A 4 -12.49 6.96 -13.93
N LEU A 5 -11.80 8.07 -14.27
CA LEU A 5 -10.66 8.57 -13.50
C LEU A 5 -10.89 9.88 -12.73
N THR A 6 -12.11 10.42 -12.70
CA THR A 6 -12.41 11.66 -11.96
C THR A 6 -12.74 11.40 -10.48
N ALA A 7 -13.21 10.21 -10.11
CA ALA A 7 -13.54 9.89 -8.71
C ALA A 7 -12.38 9.25 -7.92
N ALA A 8 -11.57 8.42 -8.58
CA ALA A 8 -10.43 7.74 -7.94
C ALA A 8 -9.26 8.71 -7.65
N GLY A 9 -9.19 9.80 -8.42
CA GLY A 9 -8.23 10.88 -8.23
C GLY A 9 -8.70 12.00 -7.28
N GLU A 10 -9.77 11.85 -6.52
CA GLU A 10 -10.25 12.91 -5.59
C GLU A 10 -10.58 12.39 -4.19
N ALA A 11 -10.88 11.10 -4.03
CA ALA A 11 -11.16 10.51 -2.72
C ALA A 11 -9.89 9.97 -2.05
N MET A 12 -9.71 10.29 -0.76
CA MET A 12 -8.67 9.63 0.04
C MET A 12 -8.93 8.12 0.09
N PRO A 13 -7.89 7.28 -0.10
CA PRO A 13 -8.04 5.84 -0.05
C PRO A 13 -8.49 5.38 1.33
N LYS A 14 -9.37 4.37 1.36
CA LYS A 14 -9.95 3.77 2.58
C LYS A 14 -9.43 2.36 2.82
N THR A 15 -8.82 1.76 1.79
CA THR A 15 -8.29 0.40 1.82
C THR A 15 -6.87 0.35 1.25
N LEU A 16 -6.14 -0.71 1.58
CA LEU A 16 -4.78 -0.92 1.07
C LEU A 16 -4.80 -1.08 -0.45
N THR A 17 -5.79 -1.81 -0.98
CA THR A 17 -6.00 -1.96 -2.42
C THR A 17 -6.19 -0.61 -3.12
N GLU A 18 -7.01 0.28 -2.58
CA GLU A 18 -7.20 1.63 -3.13
C GLU A 18 -5.93 2.47 -3.04
N ALA A 19 -5.20 2.41 -1.93
CA ALA A 19 -3.95 3.15 -1.75
C ALA A 19 -2.87 2.71 -2.74
N LEU A 20 -2.73 1.40 -2.97
CA LEU A 20 -1.78 0.85 -3.95
C LEU A 20 -2.18 1.19 -5.40
N ALA A 21 -3.49 1.23 -5.70
CA ALA A 21 -3.98 1.65 -7.01
C ALA A 21 -3.73 3.15 -7.26
N LEU A 22 -3.97 4.00 -6.26
CA LEU A 22 -3.66 5.43 -6.31
C LEU A 22 -2.16 5.65 -6.49
N ASP A 23 -1.34 4.91 -5.76
CA ASP A 23 0.11 4.99 -5.86
C ASP A 23 0.63 4.67 -7.27
N ALA A 24 0.18 3.55 -7.84
CA ALA A 24 0.54 3.15 -9.20
C ALA A 24 0.08 4.18 -10.24
N HIS A 25 -1.08 4.81 -10.01
CA HIS A 25 -1.56 5.88 -10.87
C HIS A 25 -0.66 7.12 -10.78
N LEU A 26 -0.37 7.60 -9.57
CA LEU A 26 0.48 8.77 -9.33
C LEU A 26 1.91 8.56 -9.83
N ALA A 27 2.46 7.35 -9.70
CA ALA A 27 3.76 7.00 -10.26
C ALA A 27 3.76 7.00 -11.81
N ALA A 28 2.67 6.58 -12.44
CA ALA A 28 2.55 6.55 -13.91
C ALA A 28 2.27 7.93 -14.52
N THR A 29 1.60 8.81 -13.79
CA THR A 29 1.29 10.19 -14.23
C THR A 29 2.19 11.22 -13.55
N HIS A 30 3.31 10.78 -12.98
CA HIS A 30 4.18 11.63 -12.17
C HIS A 30 4.66 12.85 -12.96
N ASP A 31 4.06 13.99 -12.66
CA ASP A 31 4.50 15.31 -13.11
C ASP A 31 5.18 15.99 -11.93
N VAL A 32 6.52 16.05 -11.98
CA VAL A 32 7.34 16.62 -10.91
C VAL A 32 7.14 18.12 -10.75
N ASP A 33 6.54 18.79 -11.74
CA ASP A 33 6.28 20.22 -11.73
C ASP A 33 4.91 20.56 -11.10
N ASP A 34 4.08 19.55 -10.77
CA ASP A 34 2.83 19.70 -10.03
C ASP A 34 3.05 19.41 -8.53
N GLU A 35 3.28 20.47 -7.76
CA GLU A 35 3.49 20.39 -6.31
C GLU A 35 2.36 19.64 -5.58
N ALA A 36 1.11 19.79 -6.02
CA ALA A 36 -0.03 19.13 -5.39
C ALA A 36 -0.05 17.62 -5.69
N ALA A 37 0.36 17.21 -6.88
CA ALA A 37 0.51 15.81 -7.23
C ALA A 37 1.64 15.14 -6.42
N VAL A 38 2.76 15.85 -6.23
CA VAL A 38 3.90 15.38 -5.43
C VAL A 38 3.52 15.25 -3.95
N GLU A 39 2.89 16.26 -3.36
CA GLU A 39 2.42 16.22 -1.97
C GLU A 39 1.50 15.02 -1.75
N ARG A 40 0.56 14.81 -2.66
CA ARG A 40 -0.40 13.72 -2.56
C ARG A 40 0.21 12.33 -2.77
N TYR A 41 1.23 12.22 -3.63
CA TYR A 41 2.03 11.00 -3.74
C TYR A 41 2.70 10.68 -2.40
N LEU A 42 3.37 11.67 -1.79
CA LEU A 42 4.04 11.49 -0.49
C LEU A 42 3.07 11.16 0.64
N GLU A 43 1.90 11.79 0.69
CA GLU A 43 0.87 11.49 1.69
C GLU A 43 0.33 10.05 1.56
N ASN A 44 0.06 9.62 0.33
CA ASN A 44 -0.41 8.25 0.07
C ASN A 44 0.68 7.22 0.38
N TRP A 45 1.92 7.53 0.00
CA TRP A 45 3.09 6.71 0.28
C TRP A 45 3.30 6.52 1.78
N GLU A 46 3.23 7.60 2.57
CA GLU A 46 3.32 7.57 4.03
C GLU A 46 2.18 6.76 4.65
N ALA A 47 0.96 6.88 4.14
CA ALA A 47 -0.18 6.10 4.63
C ALA A 47 -0.01 4.59 4.41
N ILE A 48 0.61 4.17 3.29
CA ILE A 48 0.95 2.77 3.03
C ILE A 48 2.06 2.31 3.96
N HIS A 49 3.13 3.11 4.08
CA HIS A 49 4.28 2.80 4.95
C HIS A 49 3.90 2.67 6.42
N SER A 50 3.05 3.57 6.92
CA SER A 50 2.66 3.61 8.33
C SER A 50 1.69 2.49 8.73
N GLY A 51 1.30 1.61 7.81
CA GLY A 51 0.30 0.58 8.04
C GLY A 51 -1.10 1.11 8.34
N ARG A 52 -1.43 2.32 7.87
CA ARG A 52 -2.77 2.93 8.04
C ARG A 52 -3.87 2.00 7.52
N PHE A 53 -3.56 1.23 6.48
CA PHE A 53 -4.46 0.28 5.86
C PHE A 53 -4.07 -1.16 6.23
N PRO A 54 -4.83 -1.85 7.08
CA PRO A 54 -4.49 -3.21 7.48
C PRO A 54 -4.57 -4.17 6.29
N ILE A 55 -3.64 -5.13 6.23
CA ILE A 55 -3.63 -6.21 5.24
C ILE A 55 -4.74 -7.20 5.57
N ARG A 56 -5.67 -7.42 4.64
CA ARG A 56 -6.85 -8.29 4.83
C ARG A 56 -6.79 -9.59 4.04
N SER A 57 -5.87 -9.70 3.09
CA SER A 57 -5.79 -10.86 2.22
C SER A 57 -4.35 -11.15 1.76
N PRO A 58 -4.04 -12.41 1.38
CA PRO A 58 -2.76 -12.75 0.76
C PRO A 58 -2.50 -11.96 -0.53
N GLN A 59 -3.55 -11.58 -1.27
CA GLN A 59 -3.44 -10.76 -2.48
C GLN A 59 -2.95 -9.35 -2.17
N GLU A 60 -3.48 -8.72 -1.11
CA GLU A 60 -3.01 -7.42 -0.63
C GLU A 60 -1.57 -7.50 -0.12
N ALA A 61 -1.22 -8.56 0.62
CA ALA A 61 0.16 -8.80 1.05
C ALA A 61 1.13 -8.91 -0.15
N THR A 62 0.71 -9.63 -1.19
CA THR A 62 1.51 -9.80 -2.42
C THR A 62 1.66 -8.49 -3.18
N ALA A 63 0.60 -7.68 -3.25
CA ALA A 63 0.66 -6.38 -3.91
C ALA A 63 1.58 -5.40 -3.16
N LEU A 64 1.55 -5.42 -1.82
CA LEU A 64 2.44 -4.62 -0.98
C LEU A 64 3.91 -5.01 -1.15
N LEU A 65 4.20 -6.32 -1.23
CA LEU A 65 5.54 -6.84 -1.54
C LEU A 65 6.05 -6.36 -2.89
N ARG A 66 5.23 -6.40 -3.94
CA ARG A 66 5.61 -5.91 -5.28
C ARG A 66 5.91 -4.41 -5.28
N LYS A 67 5.13 -3.62 -4.52
CA LYS A 67 5.45 -2.20 -4.33
C LYS A 67 6.79 -2.03 -3.62
N MET A 68 7.02 -2.75 -2.52
CA MET A 68 8.29 -2.71 -1.80
C MET A 68 9.46 -3.06 -2.74
N GLU A 69 9.33 -4.10 -3.55
CA GLU A 69 10.33 -4.49 -4.56
C GLU A 69 10.61 -3.38 -5.59
N ALA A 70 9.58 -2.70 -6.10
CA ALA A 70 9.76 -1.58 -7.02
C ALA A 70 10.48 -0.39 -6.39
N GLU A 71 10.26 -0.18 -5.09
CA GLU A 71 10.88 0.89 -4.32
C GLU A 71 12.28 0.52 -3.80
N LEU A 72 12.72 -0.75 -3.88
CA LEU A 72 14.05 -1.17 -3.38
C LEU A 72 15.21 -0.41 -4.04
N GLU A 73 15.06 -0.01 -5.30
CA GLU A 73 16.08 0.75 -6.02
C GLU A 73 16.22 2.20 -5.53
N HIS A 74 15.19 2.75 -4.88
CA HIS A 74 15.08 4.18 -4.57
C HIS A 74 14.77 4.49 -3.10
N SER A 75 14.46 3.47 -2.28
CA SER A 75 13.99 3.65 -0.90
C SER A 75 15.10 3.59 0.15
N ARG A 76 14.82 4.25 1.27
CA ARG A 76 15.62 4.17 2.51
C ARG A 76 15.21 2.91 3.27
N GLY A 77 16.15 2.28 3.97
CA GLY A 77 15.93 1.02 4.72
C GLY A 77 14.69 1.03 5.63
N ASP A 78 14.40 2.17 6.23
CA ASP A 78 13.26 2.39 7.13
C ASP A 78 11.89 2.14 6.46
N PHE A 79 11.79 2.31 5.14
CA PHE A 79 10.57 2.00 4.39
C PHE A 79 10.34 0.49 4.31
N ILE A 80 11.39 -0.24 3.95
CA ILE A 80 11.37 -1.70 3.80
C ILE A 80 11.03 -2.35 5.13
N ASP A 81 11.67 -1.90 6.22
CA ASP A 81 11.44 -2.45 7.56
C ASP A 81 9.98 -2.27 8.01
N GLY A 82 9.37 -1.10 7.74
CA GLY A 82 7.97 -0.84 8.05
C GLY A 82 7.01 -1.77 7.29
N ILE A 83 7.26 -2.01 6.00
CA ILE A 83 6.45 -2.96 5.22
C ILE A 83 6.62 -4.40 5.71
N LEU A 84 7.84 -4.83 6.05
CA LEU A 84 8.10 -6.16 6.58
C LEU A 84 7.42 -6.39 7.94
N GLU A 85 7.37 -5.38 8.81
CA GLU A 85 6.64 -5.44 10.07
C GLU A 85 5.14 -5.68 9.84
N GLN A 86 4.52 -4.95 8.91
CA GLN A 86 3.11 -5.15 8.56
C GLN A 86 2.83 -6.57 8.06
N LEU A 87 3.69 -7.10 7.17
CA LEU A 87 3.56 -8.46 6.62
C LEU A 87 3.71 -9.52 7.70
N ASN A 88 4.67 -9.36 8.61
CA ASN A 88 4.86 -10.26 9.74
C ASN A 88 3.64 -10.28 10.66
N GLY A 89 3.06 -9.10 10.95
CA GLY A 89 1.82 -8.99 11.72
C GLY A 89 0.66 -9.73 11.07
N PHE A 90 0.50 -9.61 9.75
CA PHE A 90 -0.52 -10.33 8.98
C PHE A 90 -0.31 -11.86 9.02
N ILE A 91 0.90 -12.34 8.81
CA ILE A 91 1.23 -13.78 8.85
C ILE A 91 0.98 -14.35 10.25
N ALA A 92 1.39 -13.64 11.30
CA ALA A 92 1.15 -14.04 12.69
C ALA A 92 -0.35 -14.14 12.99
N ALA A 93 -1.16 -13.19 12.52
CA ALA A 93 -2.61 -13.23 12.67
C ALA A 93 -3.21 -14.47 11.99
N LEU A 94 -2.81 -14.77 10.75
CA LEU A 94 -3.27 -15.97 10.02
C LEU A 94 -2.90 -17.28 10.74
N ALA A 95 -1.69 -17.37 11.29
CA ALA A 95 -1.23 -18.54 12.03
C ALA A 95 -2.04 -18.73 13.33
N GLY A 96 -2.35 -17.62 14.02
CA GLY A 96 -3.22 -17.61 15.20
C GLY A 96 -4.63 -18.13 14.89
N THR A 97 -5.24 -17.69 13.78
CA THR A 97 -6.59 -18.15 13.38
C THR A 97 -6.63 -19.65 13.13
N LYS A 98 -5.61 -20.21 12.45
CA LYS A 98 -5.53 -21.66 12.20
C LYS A 98 -5.34 -22.50 13.46
N ALA A 99 -4.60 -22.00 14.44
CA ALA A 99 -4.44 -22.70 15.72
C ALA A 99 -5.77 -22.81 16.48
N SER A 100 -6.62 -21.77 16.40
CA SER A 100 -7.95 -21.76 17.01
C SER A 100 -8.96 -22.68 16.31
N GLU A 101 -8.86 -22.84 14.97
CA GLU A 101 -9.75 -23.73 14.21
C GLU A 101 -9.49 -25.23 14.47
N ILE A 102 -8.27 -25.61 14.86
CA ILE A 102 -7.89 -27.01 15.15
C ILE A 102 -8.24 -27.42 16.59
N ALA A 103 -8.40 -26.46 17.49
CA ALA A 103 -8.67 -26.69 18.92
C ALA A 103 -10.16 -26.94 19.26
N VAL A 104 -11.02 -27.08 18.24
CA VAL A 104 -12.47 -27.34 18.34
C VAL A 104 -12.77 -28.74 17.82
#